data_AF-A0A2X3JY77-F1
#
_entry.id   AF-A0A2X3JY77-F1
#
_cell.length_a   1.000
_cell.length_b   1.000
_cell.length_c   1.000
_cell.angle_alpha   90.00
_cell.angle_beta   90.00
_cell.angle_gamma   90.00
#
_symmetry.space_group_name_H-M   'P 1'
#
loop_
_entity.id
_entity.type
_entity.pdbx_description
1 polymer ?
#
loop_
_entity_poly.entity_id
_entity_poly.type
_entity_poly.pdbx_seq_one_letter_code
_entity_poly.pdbx_strand_id
1 'polypeptide(L)' 'MTPEDWQHIAEDIKAHYDDYDGFVILHGTDTMAYTASALSFHARESR' A
#
# COMPACT_ATOMS: atom_id res chain seq x y z
N MET A 1 3.79 -5.67 -10.56
CA MET A 1 4.21 -5.39 -9.18
C MET A 1 5.62 -4.83 -9.21
N THR A 2 5.68 -3.52 -9.38
CA THR A 2 6.90 -2.71 -9.50
C THR A 2 6.86 -1.59 -8.45
N PRO A 3 7.94 -0.82 -8.26
CA PRO A 3 7.93 0.33 -7.37
C PRO A 3 6.81 1.33 -7.65
N GLU A 4 6.49 1.56 -8.92
CA GLU A 4 5.41 2.46 -9.33
C GLU A 4 4.03 1.93 -8.91
N ASP A 5 3.81 0.61 -8.98
CA ASP A 5 2.57 0.00 -8.50
C ASP A 5 2.38 0.23 -6.99
N TRP A 6 3.46 0.13 -6.20
CA TRP A 6 3.40 0.37 -4.76
C TRP A 6 3.12 1.83 -4.42
N GLN A 7 3.72 2.75 -5.19
CA GLN A 7 3.47 4.17 -5.04
C GLN A 7 2.00 4.49 -5.33
N HIS A 8 1.44 3.97 -6.42
CA HIS A 8 0.02 4.15 -6.72
C HIS A 8 -0.89 3.60 -5.60
N ILE A 9 -0.60 2.42 -5.06
CA ILE A 9 -1.36 1.85 -3.95
C ILE A 9 -1.29 2.75 -2.70
N ALA A 10 -0.10 3.25 -2.36
CA ALA A 10 0.09 4.10 -1.20
C ALA A 10 -0.63 5.45 -1.36
N GLU A 11 -0.59 6.05 -2.55
CA GLU A 11 -1.30 7.29 -2.86
C GLU A 11 -2.83 7.12 -2.80
N ASP A 12 -3.35 6.00 -3.27
CA ASP A 12 -4.79 5.67 -3.21
C ASP A 12 -5.27 5.50 -1.76
N ILE A 13 -4.52 4.74 -0.93
CA ILE A 13 -4.79 4.63 0.51
C ILE A 13 -4.77 6.01 1.18
N LYS A 14 -3.79 6.85 0.84
CA LYS A 14 -3.64 8.18 1.43
C LYS A 14 -4.78 9.11 1.06
N ALA A 15 -5.25 9.05 -0.19
CA ALA A 15 -6.37 9.86 -0.66
C ALA A 15 -7.69 9.57 0.10
N HIS A 16 -7.82 8.35 0.63
CA HIS A 16 -9.01 7.87 1.33
C HIS A 16 -8.80 7.63 2.83
N TYR A 17 -7.67 8.05 3.38
CA TYR A 17 -7.25 7.67 4.73
C TYR A 17 -8.22 8.14 5.83
N ASP A 18 -8.86 9.30 5.64
CA ASP A 18 -9.83 9.86 6.58
C ASP A 18 -11.25 9.31 6.37
N ASP A 19 -11.50 8.62 5.27
CA ASP A 19 -12.83 8.11 4.89
C ASP A 19 -13.12 6.71 5.45
N TYR A 20 -12.07 5.95 5.83
CA TYR A 20 -12.17 4.55 6.24
C TYR A 20 -11.25 4.19 7.41
N ASP A 21 -11.69 3.27 8.27
CA ASP A 21 -10.89 2.79 9.41
C ASP A 21 -9.76 1.81 9.02
N GLY A 22 -9.76 1.31 7.79
CA GLY A 22 -8.74 0.39 7.31
C GLY A 22 -8.98 -0.11 5.88
N PHE A 23 -7.92 -0.68 5.30
CA PHE A 23 -7.89 -1.12 3.90
C PHE A 23 -7.47 -2.58 3.80
N VAL A 24 -8.08 -3.32 2.86
CA VAL A 24 -7.70 -4.70 2.51
C VAL A 24 -7.33 -4.73 1.04
N ILE A 25 -6.11 -5.18 0.74
CA ILE A 25 -5.59 -5.21 -0.63
C ILE A 25 -5.53 -6.63 -1.13
N LEU A 26 -6.29 -6.91 -2.20
CA LEU A 26 -6.24 -8.18 -2.91
C LEU A 26 -4.98 -8.22 -3.78
N HIS A 27 -4.19 -9.28 -3.61
CA HIS A 27 -2.87 -9.36 -4.24
C HIS A 27 -2.50 -10.81 -4.56
N GLY A 28 -1.79 -11.03 -5.68
CA GLY A 28 -1.24 -12.33 -6.05
C GLY A 28 -0.15 -12.80 -5.09
N THR A 29 0.00 -14.11 -4.88
CA THR A 29 0.90 -14.67 -3.86
C THR A 29 2.38 -14.45 -4.16
N ASP A 30 2.77 -14.43 -5.44
CA ASP A 30 4.17 -14.47 -5.88
C ASP A 30 5.01 -13.29 -5.38
N THR A 31 4.40 -12.13 -5.20
CA THR A 31 5.09 -10.89 -4.76
C THR A 31 4.44 -10.24 -3.54
N MET A 32 3.49 -10.92 -2.88
CA MET A 32 2.72 -10.38 -1.76
C MET A 32 3.62 -9.89 -0.62
N ALA A 33 4.62 -10.68 -0.22
CA ALA A 33 5.53 -10.34 0.87
C ALA A 33 6.40 -9.11 0.54
N TYR A 34 6.83 -8.99 -0.72
CA TYR A 34 7.60 -7.83 -1.20
C TYR A 34 6.74 -6.56 -1.20
N THR A 35 5.53 -6.63 -1.77
CA THR A 35 4.59 -5.51 -1.79
C THR A 35 4.21 -5.06 -0.38
N ALA A 36 3.86 -6.00 0.51
CA ALA A 36 3.51 -5.67 1.89
C ALA A 36 4.67 -4.98 2.64
N SER A 37 5.90 -5.46 2.43
CA SER A 37 7.09 -4.85 3.01
C SER A 37 7.32 -3.43 2.47
N ALA A 38 7.22 -3.23 1.16
CA ALA A 38 7.37 -1.91 0.54
C ALA A 38 6.32 -0.89 1.00
N LEU A 39 5.05 -1.31 1.10
CA LEU A 39 3.97 -0.47 1.61
C LEU A 39 4.13 -0.13 3.09
N SER A 40 4.71 -1.03 3.90
CA SER A 40 4.96 -0.75 5.33
C SER A 40 5.94 0.41 5.56
N PHE A 41 6.88 0.65 4.64
CA PHE A 41 7.76 1.82 4.69
C PHE A 41 7.02 3.09 4.29
N HIS A 42 6.23 3.07 3.21
CA HIS A 42 5.41 4.21 2.77
C HIS A 42 4.39 4.65 3.82
N ALA A 43 3.74 3.71 4.49
CA ALA A 43 2.77 3.99 5.55
C ALA A 43 3.41 4.68 6.78
N ARG A 44 4.72 4.45 7.02
CA ARG A 44 5.45 5.09 8.13
C ARG A 44 5.83 6.54 7.84
N GLU A 45 6.05 6.90 6.57
CA GLU A 45 6.36 8.27 6.16
C GLU A 45 5.10 9.16 6.08
N SER A 46 3.92 8.54 6.11
CA SER A 46 2.63 9.24 6.07
C SER A 46 2.11 9.65 7.47
N ARG A 47 2.89 9.41 8.52
CA ARG A 47 2.62 9.81 9.91
C ARG A 47 3.38 11.08 10.30
#